data_AF-A0A7S2BKA2-F1
#
_entry.id   AF-A0A7S2BKA2-F1
#
_cell.length_a   1.000
_cell.length_b   1.000
_cell.length_c   1.000
_cell.angle_alpha   90.00
_cell.angle_beta   90.00
_cell.angle_gamma   90.00
#
_symmetry.space_group_name_H-M   'P 1'
#
loop_
_entity.id
_entity.type
_entity.pdbx_description
1 polymer ?
#
loop_
_entity_poly.entity_id
_entity_poly.type
_entity_poly.pdbx_seq_one_letter_code
_entity_poly.pdbx_strand_id
1 'polypeptide(L)'
;LLFPPASSYIYYQNKVGLAELFERVGVKTPKTRVFKNLQAALAAKHEVTFPLVVKDPYGFSSHGIQQATNVAEYTDVVNRYFSDALPDVEAIVQSKVVTLREARVTYVD
;
A
#
# COMPACT_ATOMS: atom_id res chain seq x y z
N LEU A 1 -12.98 -18.62 -21.89
CA LEU A 1 -13.17 -18.07 -20.54
C LEU A 1 -11.95 -17.18 -20.26
N LEU A 2 -12.13 -15.89 -19.96
CA LEU A 2 -11.02 -15.05 -19.49
C LEU A 2 -10.85 -15.29 -17.99
N PHE A 3 -9.71 -15.82 -17.60
CA PHE A 3 -9.31 -15.90 -16.21
C PHE A 3 -8.17 -14.89 -15.96
N PRO A 4 -8.23 -14.08 -14.89
CA PRO A 4 -9.34 -13.98 -13.93
C PRO A 4 -10.57 -13.25 -14.53
N PRO A 5 -11.80 -13.47 -14.00
CA PRO A 5 -12.97 -12.71 -14.41
C PRO A 5 -12.75 -11.19 -14.26
N ALA A 6 -13.28 -10.39 -15.18
CA ALA A 6 -13.10 -8.93 -15.18
C ALA A 6 -13.50 -8.28 -13.83
N SER A 7 -14.53 -8.79 -13.17
CA SER A 7 -15.00 -8.33 -11.86
C SER A 7 -13.98 -8.52 -10.73
N SER A 8 -13.07 -9.50 -10.87
CA SER A 8 -12.04 -9.79 -9.88
C SER A 8 -10.71 -9.08 -10.15
N TYR A 9 -10.55 -8.50 -11.34
CA TYR A 9 -9.30 -7.89 -11.80
C TYR A 9 -8.78 -6.80 -10.85
N ILE A 10 -9.70 -6.08 -10.21
CA ILE A 10 -9.37 -5.04 -9.22
C ILE A 10 -8.49 -5.58 -8.08
N TYR A 11 -8.72 -6.81 -7.63
CA TYR A 11 -7.98 -7.43 -6.53
C TYR A 11 -6.56 -7.84 -6.92
N TYR A 12 -6.30 -8.01 -8.22
CA TYR A 12 -4.97 -8.39 -8.73
C TYR A 12 -4.08 -7.16 -8.97
N GLN A 13 -4.67 -6.05 -9.40
CA GLN A 13 -3.90 -4.87 -9.80
C GLN A 13 -3.82 -3.80 -8.73
N ASN A 14 -4.88 -3.62 -7.94
CA ASN A 14 -4.99 -2.53 -6.99
C ASN A 14 -4.92 -3.05 -5.55
N LYS A 15 -3.88 -2.63 -4.83
CA LYS A 15 -3.65 -3.05 -3.44
C LYS A 15 -4.67 -2.49 -2.45
N VAL A 16 -5.37 -1.39 -2.76
CA VAL A 16 -6.47 -0.86 -1.93
C VAL A 16 -7.66 -1.82 -2.02
N GLY A 17 -8.10 -2.16 -3.24
CA GLY A 17 -9.17 -3.14 -3.44
C GLY A 17 -8.84 -4.52 -2.85
N LEU A 18 -7.58 -4.95 -2.93
CA LEU A 18 -7.12 -6.16 -2.24
C LEU A 18 -7.19 -6.04 -0.71
N ALA A 19 -6.77 -4.89 -0.15
CA ALA A 19 -6.84 -4.66 1.30
C ALA A 19 -8.28 -4.66 1.81
N GLU A 20 -9.22 -4.05 1.08
CA GLU A 20 -10.65 -4.08 1.39
C GLU A 20 -11.23 -5.51 1.35
N LEU A 21 -10.80 -6.32 0.35
CA LEU A 21 -11.17 -7.74 0.30
C LEU A 21 -10.65 -8.48 1.53
N PHE A 22 -9.38 -8.27 1.91
CA PHE A 22 -8.76 -8.92 3.07
C PHE A 22 -9.45 -8.54 4.38
N GLU A 23 -9.79 -7.27 4.55
CA GLU A 23 -10.59 -6.81 5.70
C GLU A 23 -11.96 -7.51 5.73
N ARG A 24 -12.67 -7.54 4.60
CA ARG A 24 -13.98 -8.17 4.47
C ARG A 24 -13.97 -9.66 4.82
N VAL A 25 -12.90 -10.39 4.49
CA VAL A 25 -12.80 -11.85 4.72
C VAL A 25 -11.99 -12.22 5.97
N GLY A 26 -11.53 -11.23 6.75
CA GLY A 26 -10.83 -11.47 8.02
C GLY A 26 -9.36 -11.88 7.87
N VAL A 27 -8.72 -11.60 6.73
CA VAL A 27 -7.28 -11.81 6.54
C VAL A 27 -6.52 -10.69 7.24
N LYS A 28 -5.64 -11.06 8.18
CA LYS A 28 -4.80 -10.11 8.92
C LYS A 28 -3.79 -9.46 7.98
N THR A 29 -3.77 -8.13 7.98
CA THR A 29 -2.78 -7.32 7.27
C THR A 29 -2.02 -6.42 8.25
N PRO A 30 -0.84 -5.91 7.86
CA PRO A 30 -0.15 -4.90 8.65
C PRO A 30 -0.99 -3.62 8.72
N LYS A 31 -0.76 -2.78 9.75
CA LYS A 31 -1.48 -1.51 9.90
C LYS A 31 -1.27 -0.67 8.63
N THR A 32 -2.37 -0.42 7.92
CA THR A 32 -2.35 0.23 6.62
C THR A 32 -3.28 1.43 6.65
N ARG A 33 -2.84 2.53 6.03
CA ARG A 33 -3.66 3.71 5.76
C ARG A 33 -3.54 4.07 4.29
N VAL A 34 -4.63 4.58 3.73
CA VAL A 34 -4.72 5.00 2.34
C VAL A 34 -5.02 6.49 2.32
N PHE A 35 -4.20 7.26 1.60
CA PHE A 35 -4.35 8.71 1.52
C PHE A 35 -4.57 9.13 0.06
N LYS A 36 -5.65 9.87 -0.18
CA LYS A 36 -6.00 10.37 -1.52
C LYS A 36 -5.23 11.62 -1.95
N ASN A 37 -4.59 12.30 -0.99
CA ASN A 37 -3.86 13.52 -1.25
C ASN A 37 -2.77 13.77 -0.20
N LEU A 38 -1.83 14.63 -0.57
CA LEU A 38 -0.69 15.01 0.25
C LEU A 38 -1.10 15.62 1.60
N GLN A 39 -2.11 16.49 1.62
CA GLN A 39 -2.54 17.18 2.83
C GLN A 39 -3.05 16.18 3.89
N ALA A 40 -3.85 15.20 3.48
CA ALA A 40 -4.34 14.15 4.36
C ALA A 40 -3.19 13.28 4.91
N ALA A 41 -2.20 12.95 4.07
CA ALA A 41 -1.03 12.20 4.50
C ALA A 41 -0.20 12.99 5.54
N LEU A 42 0.06 14.27 5.25
CA LEU A 42 0.82 15.14 6.16
C LEU A 42 0.08 15.42 7.47
N ALA A 43 -1.25 15.47 7.47
CA ALA A 43 -2.04 15.59 8.70
C ALA A 43 -1.88 14.36 9.62
N ALA A 44 -1.77 13.17 9.03
CA ALA A 44 -1.65 11.90 9.76
C ALA A 44 -0.23 11.57 10.22
N LYS A 45 0.76 12.46 10.04
CA LYS A 45 2.18 12.22 10.33
C LYS A 45 2.49 11.80 11.77
N HIS A 46 1.62 12.14 12.74
CA HIS A 46 1.78 11.77 14.16
C HIS A 46 0.94 10.55 14.56
N GLU A 47 0.09 10.05 13.67
CA GLU A 47 -0.75 8.87 13.90
C GLU A 47 -0.16 7.60 13.29
N VAL A 48 0.76 7.75 12.33
CA VAL A 48 1.44 6.61 11.68
C VAL A 48 2.53 6.04 12.60
N THR A 49 2.73 4.73 12.52
CA THR A 49 3.73 4.01 13.32
C THR A 49 4.95 3.69 12.45
N PHE A 50 6.14 4.03 12.94
CA PHE A 50 7.41 3.75 12.29
C PHE A 50 8.05 2.43 12.78
N PRO A 51 8.88 1.76 11.95
CA PRO A 51 9.15 2.05 10.55
C PRO A 51 7.97 1.69 9.64
N LEU A 52 7.84 2.39 8.52
CA LEU A 52 6.76 2.21 7.55
C LEU A 52 7.26 2.25 6.12
N VAL A 53 6.39 1.82 5.19
CA VAL A 53 6.59 1.92 3.75
C VAL A 53 5.45 2.71 3.12
N VAL A 54 5.80 3.52 2.12
CA VAL A 54 4.87 4.20 1.22
C VAL A 54 4.96 3.51 -0.14
N LYS A 55 3.83 3.09 -0.69
CA LYS A 55 3.78 2.33 -1.95
C LYS A 55 2.57 2.70 -2.79
N ASP A 56 2.75 2.58 -4.09
CA ASP A 56 1.69 2.77 -5.07
C ASP A 56 0.71 1.57 -5.10
N PRO A 57 -0.62 1.81 -5.15
CA PRO A 57 -1.63 0.76 -5.25
C PRO A 57 -1.41 -0.17 -6.44
N TYR A 58 -0.95 0.37 -7.57
CA TYR A 58 -0.73 -0.31 -8.84
C TYR A 58 0.73 -0.73 -9.07
N GLY A 59 1.66 -0.26 -8.23
CA GLY A 59 3.08 -0.57 -8.34
C GLY A 59 3.38 -2.08 -8.32
N PHE A 60 4.28 -2.55 -9.16
CA PHE A 60 4.70 -3.95 -9.24
C PHE A 60 6.23 -4.06 -9.11
N SER A 61 6.74 -5.26 -8.82
CA SER A 61 8.17 -5.53 -8.72
C SER A 61 8.94 -4.57 -7.79
N SER A 62 8.30 -4.17 -6.69
CA SER A 62 8.84 -3.20 -5.72
C SER A 62 9.13 -1.80 -6.28
N HIS A 63 8.65 -1.49 -7.48
CA HIS A 63 8.81 -0.17 -8.08
C HIS A 63 8.04 0.89 -7.26
N GLY A 64 8.71 2.00 -6.97
CA GLY A 64 8.09 3.11 -6.23
C GLY A 64 7.85 2.86 -4.74
N ILE A 65 8.37 1.77 -4.16
CA ILE A 65 8.31 1.56 -2.71
C ILE A 65 9.38 2.42 -2.05
N GLN A 66 8.95 3.27 -1.11
CA GLN A 66 9.83 4.12 -0.32
C GLN A 66 9.65 3.81 1.17
N GLN A 67 10.72 3.84 1.96
CA GLN A 67 10.69 3.57 3.38
C GLN A 67 10.87 4.86 4.18
N ALA A 68 10.19 4.97 5.32
CA ALA A 68 10.44 6.00 6.32
C ALA A 68 10.57 5.38 7.72
N THR A 69 11.54 5.86 8.49
CA THR A 69 11.83 5.43 9.87
C THR A 69 11.47 6.47 10.91
N ASN A 70 11.22 7.71 10.49
CA ASN A 70 10.86 8.83 11.33
C ASN A 70 9.95 9.82 10.58
N VAL A 71 9.45 10.83 11.31
CA VAL A 71 8.50 11.82 10.77
C VAL A 71 9.09 12.69 9.67
N ALA A 72 10.39 13.02 9.74
CA ALA A 72 11.05 13.83 8.71
C ALA A 72 11.13 13.04 7.39
N GLU A 73 11.63 11.80 7.44
CA GLU A 73 11.66 10.91 6.28
C GLU A 73 10.26 10.64 5.71
N TYR A 74 9.25 10.47 6.58
CA TYR A 74 7.86 10.31 6.14
C TYR A 74 7.40 11.50 5.31
N THR A 75 7.64 12.70 5.82
CA THR A 75 7.26 13.95 5.17
C THR A 75 7.91 14.06 3.79
N ASP A 76 9.21 13.77 3.69
CA ASP A 76 9.93 13.82 2.41
C ASP A 76 9.43 12.77 1.41
N VAL A 77 9.16 11.54 1.90
CA VAL A 77 8.66 10.44 1.09
C VAL A 77 7.27 10.73 0.54
N VAL A 78 6.33 11.21 1.37
CA VAL A 78 4.97 11.50 0.88
C VAL A 78 4.95 12.71 -0.05
N ASN A 79 5.76 13.74 0.22
CA ASN A 79 5.91 14.88 -0.70
C ASN A 79 6.40 14.42 -2.07
N ARG A 80 7.45 13.58 -2.10
CA ARG A 80 7.97 13.01 -3.35
C ARG A 80 6.92 12.15 -4.06
N TYR A 81 6.29 11.22 -3.33
CA TYR A 81 5.27 10.34 -3.89
C TYR A 81 4.16 11.12 -4.60
N PHE A 82 3.54 12.10 -3.92
CA PHE A 82 2.44 12.87 -4.50
C PHE A 82 2.88 13.89 -5.58
N SER A 83 4.17 14.20 -5.66
CA SER A 83 4.71 15.02 -6.76
C SER A 83 4.89 14.20 -8.05
N ASP A 84 5.22 12.92 -7.91
CA ASP A 84 5.46 12.00 -9.04
C ASP A 84 4.21 11.19 -9.43
N ALA A 85 3.25 11.04 -8.52
CA ALA A 85 2.04 10.24 -8.74
C ALA A 85 1.10 10.90 -9.76
N LEU A 86 0.38 10.05 -10.50
CA LEU A 86 -0.72 10.53 -11.36
C LEU A 86 -1.85 11.11 -10.49
N PRO A 87 -2.66 12.05 -11.05
CA PRO A 87 -3.85 12.54 -10.38
C PRO A 87 -4.75 11.39 -9.92
N ASP A 88 -5.37 11.57 -8.75
CA ASP A 88 -6.32 10.63 -8.14
C ASP A 88 -5.75 9.24 -7.77
N VAL A 89 -4.43 9.04 -7.83
CA VAL A 89 -3.79 7.82 -7.31
C VAL A 89 -3.53 7.95 -5.82
N GLU A 90 -4.02 7.01 -5.02
CA GLU A 90 -3.83 7.03 -3.57
C GLU A 90 -2.45 6.55 -3.13
N ALA A 91 -1.90 7.12 -2.07
CA ALA A 91 -0.72 6.57 -1.39
C ALA A 91 -1.13 5.50 -0.38
N ILE A 92 -0.49 4.33 -0.41
CA ILE A 92 -0.60 3.33 0.66
C ILE A 92 0.56 3.51 1.63
N VAL A 93 0.24 3.84 2.88
CA VAL A 93 1.18 3.94 4.00
C VAL A 93 0.96 2.75 4.91
N GLN A 94 1.94 1.85 4.98
CA GLN A 94 1.82 0.59 5.70
C GLN A 94 2.98 0.40 6.68
N SER A 95 2.68 -0.01 7.91
CA SER A 95 3.71 -0.36 8.90
C SER A 95 4.59 -1.49 8.36
N LYS A 96 5.91 -1.33 8.48
CA LYS A 96 6.87 -2.33 8.02
C LYS A 96 6.73 -3.60 8.85
N VAL A 97 6.54 -4.73 8.18
CA VAL A 97 6.56 -6.04 8.82
C VAL A 97 8.01 -6.49 8.92
N VAL A 98 8.45 -6.81 10.12
CA VAL A 98 9.69 -7.56 10.34
C VAL A 98 9.27 -9.02 10.48
N THR A 99 9.54 -9.82 9.44
CA THR A 99 9.23 -11.25 9.46
C THR A 99 10.50 -12.10 9.49
N LEU A 100 10.43 -13.22 10.20
CA LEU A 100 11.46 -14.25 10.19
C LEU A 100 11.28 -15.24 9.04
N ARG A 101 10.06 -15.31 8.47
CA ARG A 101 9.70 -16.27 7.41
C ARG A 101 8.76 -15.64 6.41
N GLU A 102 9.01 -15.91 5.14
CA GLU A 102 8.16 -15.51 4.02
C GLU A 102 7.80 -16.76 3.21
N ALA A 103 6.59 -16.82 2.70
CA ALA A 103 6.13 -17.90 1.84
C ALA A 103 5.39 -17.33 0.64
N ARG A 104 5.64 -17.91 -0.54
CA ARG A 104 4.89 -17.66 -1.76
C ARG A 104 4.11 -18.91 -2.11
N VAL A 105 2.80 -18.77 -2.27
CA VAL A 105 1.89 -19.88 -2.59
C VAL A 105 1.38 -19.70 -4.02
N THR A 106 1.50 -20.76 -4.82
CA THR A 106 0.83 -20.87 -6.11
C THR A 106 -0.31 -21.88 -5.94
N TYR A 107 -1.53 -21.44 -6.24
CA TYR A 107 -2.71 -22.30 -6.25
C TYR A 107 -3.18 -22.46 -7.69
N VAL A 108 -3.49 -23.70 -8.07
CA VAL A 108 -4.08 -24.07 -9.36
C VAL A 108 -5.30 -24.91 -9.03
N ASP A 109 -6.46 -24.53 -9.56
CA ASP A 109 -7.74 -25.22 -9.41
C ASP A 109 -7.88 -26.45 -10.32
#